data_AF-A0A2N2XP59-F1
#
_entry.id   AF-A0A2N2XP59-F1
#
_cell.length_a   1.000
_cell.length_b   1.000
_cell.length_c   1.000
_cell.angle_alpha   90.00
_cell.angle_beta   90.00
_cell.angle_gamma   90.00
#
_symmetry.space_group_name_H-M   'P 1'
#
loop_
_entity.id
_entity.type
_entity.pdbx_description
1 polymer ?
#
loop_
_entity_poly.entity_id
_entity_poly.type
_entity_poly.pdbx_seq_one_letter_code
_entity_poly.pdbx_strand_id
1 'polypeptide(L)'
;MTAAEIKGILQKWITETDDLNVLKKVQTYFSMVKTKDADWWDTIDEYQRKEIETGICQLNEGKGIPYENVKEKAQKLISKRK
;
A
#
# COMPACT_ATOMS: atom_id res chain seq x y z
N MET A 1 22.63 -13.50 11.02
CA MET A 1 22.62 -12.70 9.78
C MET A 1 23.26 -11.35 10.08
N THR A 2 24.28 -10.97 9.32
CA THR A 2 24.94 -9.67 9.38
C THR A 2 24.29 -8.68 8.42
N ALA A 3 24.52 -7.38 8.61
CA ALA A 3 24.05 -6.36 7.69
C ALA A 3 24.56 -6.57 6.25
N ALA A 4 25.77 -7.12 6.09
CA ALA A 4 26.35 -7.44 4.79
C ALA A 4 25.58 -8.58 4.10
N GLU A 5 25.24 -9.64 4.83
CA GLU A 5 24.47 -10.77 4.33
C GLU A 5 23.06 -10.33 3.88
N ILE A 6 22.39 -9.48 4.66
CA ILE A 6 21.07 -8.93 4.31
C ILE A 6 21.14 -8.10 3.02
N LYS A 7 22.16 -7.23 2.89
CA LYS A 7 22.34 -6.41 1.67
C LYS A 7 22.54 -7.28 0.43
N GLY A 8 23.35 -8.33 0.52
CA GLY A 8 23.60 -9.24 -0.60
C GLY A 8 22.32 -9.96 -1.05
N ILE A 9 21.51 -10.43 -0.11
CA ILE A 9 20.22 -11.09 -0.42
C ILE A 9 19.27 -10.12 -1.12
N LEU A 10 19.12 -8.89 -0.61
CA LEU A 10 18.24 -7.90 -1.20
C LEU A 10 18.68 -7.50 -2.62
N GLN A 11 19.98 -7.30 -2.83
CA GLN A 11 20.53 -7.00 -4.16
C GLN A 11 20.22 -8.13 -5.16
N LYS A 12 20.42 -9.38 -4.74
CA LYS A 12 20.08 -10.55 -5.55
C LYS A 12 18.60 -10.57 -5.92
N TRP A 13 17.69 -10.45 -4.95
CA TRP A 13 16.24 -10.47 -5.20
C TRP A 13 15.75 -9.35 -6.10
N ILE A 14 16.31 -8.14 -5.95
CA ILE A 14 16.00 -7.00 -6.81
C ILE A 14 16.47 -7.26 -8.24
N THR A 15 17.62 -7.92 -8.41
CA THR A 15 18.21 -8.20 -9.73
C THR A 15 17.47 -9.33 -10.46
N GLU A 16 16.98 -10.33 -9.72
CA GLU A 16 16.23 -11.48 -10.26
C GLU A 16 14.74 -11.17 -10.51
N THR A 17 14.24 -10.03 -10.03
CA THR A 17 12.84 -9.62 -10.19
C THR A 17 12.67 -8.76 -11.44
N ASP A 18 11.89 -9.26 -12.39
CA ASP A 18 11.42 -8.48 -13.56
C ASP A 18 10.01 -7.86 -13.33
N ASP A 19 9.38 -8.14 -12.19
CA ASP A 19 8.07 -7.57 -11.86
C ASP A 19 8.20 -6.08 -11.51
N LEU A 20 7.81 -5.24 -12.48
CA LEU A 20 7.83 -3.78 -12.35
C LEU A 20 7.04 -3.28 -11.14
N ASN A 21 5.95 -3.94 -10.74
CA ASN A 21 5.16 -3.53 -9.57
C ASN A 21 5.92 -3.79 -8.27
N VAL A 22 6.66 -4.90 -8.19
CA VAL A 22 7.51 -5.21 -7.03
C VAL A 22 8.68 -4.22 -6.95
N LEU A 23 9.35 -3.96 -8.08
CA LEU A 23 10.44 -2.97 -8.14
C LEU A 23 9.98 -1.57 -7.73
N LYS A 24 8.81 -1.12 -8.21
CA LYS A 24 8.21 0.16 -7.80
C LYS A 24 7.98 0.23 -6.30
N LYS A 25 7.40 -0.81 -5.69
CA LYS A 25 7.15 -0.83 -4.23
C LYS A 25 8.44 -0.75 -3.43
N VAL A 26 9.47 -1.48 -3.83
CA VAL A 26 10.79 -1.46 -3.18
C VAL A 26 11.44 -0.07 -3.32
N GLN A 27 11.37 0.52 -4.52
CA GLN A 27 11.83 1.89 -4.76
C GLN A 27 11.13 2.90 -3.86
N THR A 28 9.79 2.87 -3.80
CA THR A 28 8.98 3.75 -2.95
C THR A 28 9.38 3.62 -1.47
N TYR A 29 9.53 2.40 -0.96
CA TYR A 29 9.93 2.17 0.42
C TYR A 29 11.31 2.78 0.73
N PHE A 30 12.31 2.54 -0.12
CA PHE A 30 13.63 3.14 0.08
C PHE A 30 13.65 4.66 -0.09
N SER A 31 12.81 5.22 -0.96
CA SER A 31 12.61 6.66 -1.07
C SER A 31 12.10 7.23 0.25
N MET A 32 11.01 6.68 0.80
CA MET A 32 10.43 7.10 2.08
C MET A 32 11.44 7.05 3.25
N VAL A 33 12.28 6.02 3.31
CA VAL A 33 13.27 5.87 4.39
C VAL A 33 14.46 6.84 4.23
N LYS A 34 14.83 7.19 3.00
CA LYS A 34 15.91 8.16 2.72
C LYS A 34 15.47 9.59 2.94
N THR A 35 14.22 9.90 2.64
CA THR A 35 13.63 11.21 2.85
C THR A 35 12.92 11.24 4.20
N LYS A 36 13.69 11.33 5.29
CA LYS A 36 13.13 11.52 6.64
C LYS A 36 12.19 12.74 6.75
N ASP A 37 12.20 13.64 5.77
CA ASP A 37 11.38 14.85 5.70
C ASP A 37 10.38 14.88 4.51
N ALA A 38 10.31 13.85 3.64
CA ALA A 38 9.28 13.84 2.60
C ALA A 38 8.04 13.12 3.13
N ASP A 39 6.96 13.87 3.27
CA ASP A 39 5.64 13.31 3.58
C ASP A 39 5.28 12.30 2.48
N TRP A 40 4.83 11.11 2.89
CA TRP A 40 4.39 10.08 1.94
C TRP A 40 3.26 10.60 1.05
N TRP A 41 2.52 11.62 1.53
CA TRP A 41 1.53 12.37 0.76
C TRP A 41 2.07 12.96 -0.54
N ASP A 42 3.35 13.32 -0.59
CA ASP A 42 4.01 13.86 -1.79
C ASP A 42 4.60 12.77 -2.70
N THR A 43 4.51 11.51 -2.29
CA THR A 43 5.01 10.35 -3.04
C THR A 43 3.91 9.60 -3.80
N ILE A 44 2.64 9.85 -3.49
CA ILE A 44 1.49 9.27 -4.19
C ILE A 44 1.13 10.10 -5.42
N ASP A 45 0.61 9.44 -6.46
CA ASP A 45 0.16 10.14 -7.66
C ASP A 45 -1.15 10.92 -7.42
N GLU A 46 -1.48 11.83 -8.34
CA GLU A 46 -2.67 12.70 -8.22
C GLU A 46 -3.98 11.90 -8.21
N TYR A 47 -4.03 10.77 -8.90
CA TYR A 47 -5.20 9.90 -8.91
C TYR A 47 -5.42 9.27 -7.52
N GLN A 48 -4.36 8.72 -6.92
CA GLN A 48 -4.38 8.18 -5.57
C GLN A 48 -4.74 9.25 -4.54
N ARG A 49 -4.17 10.45 -4.67
CA ARG A 49 -4.49 11.60 -3.80
C ARG A 49 -5.98 11.93 -3.86
N LYS A 50 -6.54 12.03 -5.07
CA LYS A 50 -7.95 12.35 -5.32
C LYS A 50 -8.90 11.28 -4.77
N GLU A 51 -8.56 10.00 -4.92
CA GLU A 51 -9.34 8.90 -4.34
C GLU A 51 -9.40 8.99 -2.81
N ILE A 52 -8.27 9.30 -2.16
CA ILE A 52 -8.20 9.46 -0.70
C ILE A 52 -9.02 10.67 -0.25
N GLU A 53 -8.86 11.83 -0.89
CA GLU A 53 -9.65 13.04 -0.59
C GLU A 53 -11.15 12.80 -0.77
N THR A 54 -11.54 12.06 -1.81
CA THR A 54 -12.92 11.67 -2.06
C THR A 54 -13.46 10.80 -0.91
N GLY A 55 -12.68 9.82 -0.46
CA GLY A 55 -13.04 8.98 0.69
C GLY A 55 -13.22 9.78 1.98
N ILE A 56 -12.33 10.73 2.26
CA ILE A 56 -12.44 11.63 3.42
C ILE A 56 -13.71 12.48 3.33
N CYS A 57 -14.00 13.05 2.17
CA CYS A 57 -15.23 13.83 1.94
C CYS A 57 -16.49 13.01 2.18
N GLN A 58 -16.55 11.79 1.62
CA GLN A 58 -17.66 10.86 1.83
C GLN A 58 -17.86 10.52 3.30
N LEU A 59 -16.78 10.33 4.06
CA LEU A 59 -16.86 10.06 5.49
C LEU A 59 -17.40 11.25 6.28
N ASN A 60 -16.96 12.48 5.95
CA ASN A 60 -17.46 13.71 6.57
C ASN A 60 -18.95 13.93 6.27
N GLU A 61 -19.41 13.54 5.09
CA GLU A 61 -20.82 13.57 4.70
C GLU A 61 -21.65 12.42 5.29
N GLY A 62 -21.06 11.54 6.10
CA GLY A 62 -21.75 10.39 6.71
C GLY A 62 -22.06 9.26 5.72
N LYS A 63 -21.45 9.26 4.53
CA LYS A 63 -21.61 8.20 3.50
C LYS A 63 -20.76 6.95 3.79
N GLY A 64 -20.21 6.84 5.01
CA GLY A 64 -19.52 5.65 5.46
C GLY A 64 -20.47 4.45 5.61
N ILE A 65 -19.92 3.24 5.50
CA ILE A 65 -20.67 2.01 5.73
C ILE A 65 -20.35 1.50 7.14
N PRO A 66 -21.34 1.23 8.00
CA PRO A 66 -21.11 0.67 9.32
C PRO A 66 -20.35 -0.66 9.28
N TYR A 67 -19.50 -0.88 10.28
CA TYR A 67 -18.67 -2.08 10.40
C TYR A 67 -19.46 -3.39 10.27
N GLU A 68 -20.61 -3.50 10.94
CA GLU A 68 -21.42 -4.72 10.91
C GLU A 68 -21.92 -5.06 9.50
N ASN A 69 -22.31 -4.05 8.71
CA ASN A 69 -22.74 -4.25 7.33
C ASN A 69 -21.58 -4.72 6.43
N VAL A 70 -20.38 -4.21 6.66
CA VAL A 70 -19.16 -4.63 5.95
C VAL A 70 -18.81 -6.08 6.32
N LYS A 71 -18.86 -6.42 7.61
CA LYS A 71 -18.56 -7.75 8.14
C LYS A 71 -19.52 -8.80 7.59
N GLU A 72 -20.82 -8.53 7.60
CA GLU A 72 -21.83 -9.45 7.05
C GLU A 72 -21.60 -9.69 5.54
N LYS A 73 -21.33 -8.63 4.78
CA LYS A 73 -21.03 -8.75 3.34
C LYS A 73 -19.77 -9.58 3.09
N ALA A 74 -18.71 -9.37 3.86
CA ALA A 74 -17.48 -10.14 3.76
C ALA A 74 -17.70 -11.63 4.07
N GLN A 75 -18.45 -11.94 5.14
CA GLN A 75 -18.79 -13.32 5.50
C GLN A 75 -19.57 -14.04 4.39
N LYS A 76 -20.55 -13.36 3.76
CA LYS A 76 -21.31 -13.90 2.61
C LYS A 76 -20.43 -14.20 1.40
N LEU A 77 -19.41 -13.38 1.14
CA LEU A 77 -18.47 -13.62 0.03
C LEU A 77 -17.55 -14.81 0.32
N ILE A 78 -17.10 -14.96 1.57
CA ILE A 78 -16.24 -16.06 2.00
C ILE A 78 -17.01 -17.38 1.98
N SER A 79 -18.28 -17.39 2.42
CA SER A 79 -19.09 -18.61 2.45
C SER A 79 -19.49 -19.11 1.05
N LYS A 80 -19.70 -18.21 0.08
CA LYS A 80 -20.00 -18.56 -1.32
C LYS A 80 -18.82 -19.16 -2.10
N ARG A 81 -17.59 -19.05 -1.58
CA ARG A 81 -16.38 -19.63 -2.19
C ARG A 81 -16.03 -21.03 -1.65
N LYS A 82 -16.78 -21.53 -0.67
CA LYS A 82 -16.74 -22.92 -0.22
C LYS A 82 -17.78 -23.75 -0.96
#